data_AF-A0A8T5IQW0-F1
#
_entry.id   AF-A0A8T5IQW0-F1
#
_cell.length_a   1.000
_cell.length_b   1.000
_cell.length_c   1.000
_cell.angle_alpha   90.00
_cell.angle_beta   90.00
_cell.angle_gamma   90.00
#
_symmetry.space_group_name_H-M   'P 1'
#
loop_
_entity.id
_entity.type
_entity.pdbx_description
1 polymer ?
#
loop_
_entity_poly.entity_id
_entity_poly.type
_entity_poly.pdbx_seq_one_letter_code
_entity_poly.pdbx_strand_id
1 'polypeptide(L)'
;MRKIRTKADADRKMKRNNLIVGIVLVGLLVLSTAGYSLISSDEEDSDGVSEFGVDFYRSNNMWAAEIGGGVFWFQNLPSEVSDIDVNISIGLGDYANQPLYFVNPNEGASEILNNFGNYVLRYQEACLVNSSCDGDLPAKGCDSNLIIFESGDSNIVYQNESCVFIVGDAVRATDAFLYNVLGVN
;
A
#
# COMPACT_ATOMS: atom_id res chain seq x y z
N MET A 1 -8.84 26.04 -71.96
CA MET A 1 -8.30 27.37 -71.61
C MET A 1 -8.12 27.47 -70.11
N ARG A 2 -6.89 27.72 -69.63
CA ARG A 2 -6.54 27.78 -68.20
C ARG A 2 -6.94 29.17 -67.67
N LYS A 3 -7.86 29.27 -66.69
CA LYS A 3 -8.23 30.55 -66.07
C LYS A 3 -7.01 31.14 -65.36
N ILE A 4 -6.53 32.30 -65.81
CA ILE A 4 -5.46 33.05 -65.18
C ILE A 4 -6.02 33.59 -63.85
N ARG A 5 -5.53 33.06 -62.74
CA ARG A 5 -5.89 33.58 -61.40
C ARG A 5 -5.03 34.80 -61.11
N THR A 6 -5.65 35.88 -60.68
CA THR A 6 -4.99 37.10 -60.19
C THR A 6 -4.25 36.81 -58.89
N LYS A 7 -3.08 37.42 -58.69
CA LYS A 7 -2.25 37.24 -57.47
C LYS A 7 -3.04 37.51 -56.18
N ALA A 8 -3.93 38.51 -56.21
CA ALA A 8 -4.82 38.86 -55.09
C ALA A 8 -5.75 37.71 -54.66
N ASP A 9 -6.23 36.89 -55.60
CA ASP A 9 -7.12 35.76 -55.30
C ASP A 9 -6.35 34.55 -54.73
N ALA A 10 -5.08 34.38 -55.15
CA ALA A 10 -4.19 33.37 -54.58
C ALA A 10 -3.85 33.70 -53.12
N ASP A 11 -3.53 34.97 -52.83
CA ASP A 11 -3.17 35.43 -51.49
C ASP A 11 -4.35 35.36 -50.52
N ARG A 12 -5.56 35.71 -50.97
CA ARG A 12 -6.79 35.56 -50.14
C ARG A 12 -7.07 34.10 -49.80
N LYS A 13 -6.85 33.18 -50.75
CA LYS A 13 -7.03 31.74 -50.51
C LYS A 13 -5.97 31.19 -49.54
N MET A 14 -4.72 31.62 -49.67
CA MET A 14 -3.64 31.23 -48.75
C MET A 14 -3.90 31.73 -47.33
N LYS A 15 -4.32 33.00 -47.16
CA LYS A 15 -4.67 33.54 -45.85
C LYS A 15 -5.81 32.76 -45.17
N ARG A 16 -6.85 32.40 -45.93
CA ARG A 16 -7.97 31.62 -45.41
C ARG A 16 -7.56 30.20 -45.02
N ASN A 17 -6.73 29.54 -45.82
CA ASN A 17 -6.25 28.19 -45.50
C ASN A 17 -5.34 28.20 -44.26
N ASN A 18 -4.45 29.17 -44.13
CA ASN A 18 -3.58 29.30 -42.95
C ASN A 18 -4.40 29.58 -41.68
N LEU A 19 -5.47 30.38 -41.77
CA LEU A 19 -6.39 30.62 -40.66
C LEU A 19 -7.11 29.32 -40.24
N ILE A 20 -7.62 28.55 -41.21
CA ILE A 20 -8.30 27.28 -40.95
C ILE A 20 -7.34 26.29 -40.27
N VAL A 21 -6.11 26.17 -40.77
CA VAL A 21 -5.09 25.29 -40.17
C VAL A 21 -4.74 25.74 -38.76
N GLY A 22 -4.61 27.05 -38.52
CA GLY A 22 -4.38 27.60 -37.19
C GLY A 22 -5.50 27.27 -36.20
N ILE A 23 -6.75 27.42 -36.61
CA ILE A 23 -7.92 27.09 -35.78
C ILE A 23 -7.96 25.59 -35.44
N VAL A 24 -7.67 24.72 -36.41
CA VAL A 24 -7.64 23.26 -36.19
C VAL A 24 -6.54 22.89 -35.20
N LEU A 25 -5.34 23.47 -35.32
CA LEU A 25 -4.23 23.21 -34.40
C LEU A 25 -4.51 23.69 -32.98
N VAL A 26 -5.11 24.88 -32.82
CA VAL A 26 -5.51 25.39 -31.50
C VAL A 26 -6.64 24.53 -30.90
N GLY A 27 -7.60 24.10 -31.72
CA GLY A 27 -8.67 23.20 -31.28
C GLY A 27 -8.13 21.85 -30.78
N LEU A 28 -7.15 21.26 -31.46
CA LEU A 28 -6.50 20.03 -31.02
C LEU A 28 -5.77 20.21 -29.70
N LEU A 29 -5.04 21.31 -29.50
CA LEU A 29 -4.34 21.59 -28.24
C LEU A 29 -5.32 21.72 -27.06
N VAL A 30 -6.45 22.41 -27.24
CA VAL A 30 -7.46 22.58 -26.19
C VAL A 30 -8.13 21.24 -25.87
N LEU A 31 -8.48 20.44 -26.88
CA LEU A 31 -9.07 19.11 -26.67
C LEU A 31 -8.10 18.15 -25.97
N SER A 32 -6.80 18.23 -26.27
CA SER A 32 -5.78 17.45 -25.55
C SER A 32 -5.68 17.82 -24.08
N THR A 33 -5.86 19.09 -23.71
CA THR A 33 -5.86 19.51 -22.29
C THR A 33 -7.19 19.21 -21.58
N ALA A 34 -8.32 19.32 -22.27
CA ALA A 34 -9.64 19.06 -21.69
C ALA A 34 -9.95 17.55 -21.56
N GLY A 35 -9.37 16.71 -22.42
CA GLY A 35 -9.53 15.26 -22.33
C GLY A 35 -9.03 14.67 -21.01
N TYR A 36 -8.01 15.28 -20.40
CA TYR A 36 -7.48 14.85 -19.10
C TYR A 36 -8.46 15.05 -17.93
N SER A 37 -9.42 15.98 -18.02
CA SER A 37 -10.39 16.22 -16.94
C SER A 37 -11.66 15.40 -17.06
N LEU A 38 -11.87 14.70 -18.17
CA LEU A 38 -13.03 13.82 -18.40
C LEU A 38 -12.71 12.34 -18.15
N ILE A 39 -11.42 11.97 -18.12
CA ILE A 39 -10.96 10.62 -17.79
C ILE A 39 -10.90 10.35 -16.28
N SER A 40 -11.05 11.38 -15.44
CA SER A 40 -11.00 11.25 -13.97
C SER A 40 -12.36 10.92 -13.33
N SER A 41 -13.33 10.43 -14.09
CA SER A 41 -14.69 10.17 -13.61
C SER A 41 -15.30 8.88 -14.18
N ASP A 42 -14.45 7.88 -14.43
CA ASP A 42 -14.90 6.49 -14.29
C ASP A 42 -14.59 6.11 -12.84
N GLU A 43 -15.59 6.27 -11.96
CA GLU A 43 -15.74 5.37 -10.82
C GLU A 43 -15.86 3.97 -11.43
N GLU A 44 -14.74 3.27 -11.59
CA GLU A 44 -14.78 1.82 -11.48
C GLU A 44 -15.47 1.55 -10.15
N ASP A 45 -16.58 0.80 -10.18
CA ASP A 45 -17.20 0.19 -9.01
C ASP A 45 -16.08 -0.57 -8.27
N SER A 46 -15.36 0.12 -7.38
CA SER A 46 -14.39 -0.51 -6.52
C SER A 46 -15.23 -1.35 -5.58
N ASP A 47 -15.04 -2.67 -5.63
CA ASP A 47 -15.61 -3.63 -4.67
C ASP A 47 -15.17 -3.24 -3.25
N GLY A 48 -15.85 -2.25 -2.69
CA GLY A 48 -15.60 -1.70 -1.38
C GLY A 48 -16.41 -2.48 -0.36
N VAL A 49 -15.76 -2.89 0.73
CA VAL A 49 -16.40 -3.60 1.84
C VAL A 49 -16.15 -2.79 3.11
N SER A 50 -17.21 -2.56 3.88
CA SER A 50 -17.11 -1.87 5.17
C SER A 50 -17.16 -2.91 6.29
N GLU A 51 -16.09 -3.01 7.08
CA GLU A 51 -16.00 -3.92 8.23
C GLU A 51 -15.44 -3.18 9.45
N PHE A 52 -16.01 -3.44 10.64
CA PHE A 52 -15.56 -2.84 11.90
C PHE A 52 -15.47 -1.29 11.88
N GLY A 53 -16.31 -0.64 11.06
CA GLY A 53 -16.34 0.81 10.92
C GLY A 53 -15.23 1.39 10.04
N VAL A 54 -14.52 0.54 9.30
CA VAL A 54 -13.47 0.90 8.35
C VAL A 54 -13.89 0.47 6.95
N ASP A 55 -13.72 1.37 5.98
CA ASP A 55 -13.99 1.09 4.57
C ASP A 55 -12.72 0.55 3.90
N PHE A 56 -12.83 -0.66 3.38
CA PHE A 56 -11.80 -1.32 2.59
C PHE A 56 -12.13 -1.23 1.12
N TYR A 57 -11.12 -1.02 0.29
CA TYR A 57 -11.25 -1.06 -1.16
C TYR A 57 -10.13 -1.88 -1.76
N ARG A 58 -10.44 -2.59 -2.85
CA ARG A 58 -9.46 -3.46 -3.50
C ARG A 58 -8.57 -2.67 -4.45
N SER A 59 -7.27 -2.80 -4.30
CA SER A 59 -6.29 -2.19 -5.21
C SER A 59 -5.05 -3.06 -5.32
N ASN A 60 -4.59 -3.31 -6.56
CA ASN A 60 -3.45 -4.19 -6.85
C ASN A 60 -3.53 -5.58 -6.16
N ASN A 61 -4.74 -6.15 -6.10
CA ASN A 61 -5.04 -7.43 -5.46
C ASN A 61 -4.83 -7.47 -3.92
N MET A 62 -4.75 -6.31 -3.28
CA MET A 62 -4.73 -6.17 -1.82
C MET A 62 -5.91 -5.32 -1.35
N TRP A 63 -6.26 -5.43 -0.08
CA TRP A 63 -7.21 -4.56 0.58
C TRP A 63 -6.50 -3.34 1.12
N ALA A 64 -6.94 -2.16 0.71
CA ALA A 64 -6.47 -0.89 1.24
C ALA A 64 -7.52 -0.28 2.16
N ALA A 65 -7.08 0.31 3.27
CA ALA A 65 -7.95 1.04 4.18
C ALA A 65 -7.25 2.31 4.69
N GLU A 66 -8.02 3.38 4.86
CA GLU A 66 -7.56 4.60 5.53
C GLU A 66 -7.89 4.51 7.03
N ILE A 67 -6.87 4.39 7.88
CA ILE A 67 -7.02 4.24 9.33
C ILE A 67 -6.16 5.32 9.99
N GLY A 68 -6.76 6.18 10.82
CA GLY A 68 -6.02 7.22 11.55
C GLY A 68 -5.26 8.22 10.65
N GLY A 69 -5.68 8.39 9.40
CA GLY A 69 -5.02 9.26 8.40
C GLY A 69 -3.83 8.63 7.66
N GLY A 70 -3.57 7.35 7.87
CA GLY A 70 -2.62 6.54 7.10
C GLY A 70 -3.34 5.53 6.21
N VAL A 71 -2.71 5.14 5.09
CA VAL A 71 -3.21 4.07 4.23
C VAL A 71 -2.46 2.79 4.55
N PHE A 72 -3.21 1.74 4.88
CA PHE A 72 -2.71 0.41 5.22
C PHE A 72 -3.17 -0.62 4.20
N TRP A 73 -2.37 -1.67 4.01
CA TRP A 73 -2.54 -2.68 2.97
C TRP A 73 -2.52 -4.08 3.56
N PHE A 74 -3.52 -4.88 3.24
CA PHE A 74 -3.76 -6.20 3.82
C PHE A 74 -4.04 -7.24 2.73
N GLN A 75 -3.71 -8.51 2.97
CA GLN A 75 -4.09 -9.59 2.05
C GLN A 75 -5.50 -10.11 2.31
N ASN A 76 -5.95 -10.06 3.57
CA ASN A 76 -7.23 -10.60 4.04
C ASN A 76 -8.03 -9.51 4.75
N LEU A 77 -9.35 -9.55 4.64
CA LEU A 77 -10.26 -8.70 5.42
C LEU A 77 -10.26 -9.09 6.90
N PRO A 78 -10.64 -8.18 7.81
CA PRO A 78 -10.76 -8.49 9.24
C PRO A 78 -11.64 -9.72 9.52
N SER A 79 -12.77 -9.87 8.83
CA SER A 79 -13.66 -11.03 8.98
C SER A 79 -13.01 -12.37 8.60
N GLU A 80 -12.09 -12.36 7.63
CA GLU A 80 -11.36 -13.54 7.14
C GLU A 80 -10.27 -14.03 8.10
N VAL A 81 -9.87 -13.21 9.08
CA VAL A 81 -8.86 -13.56 10.09
C VAL A 81 -9.39 -13.51 11.51
N SER A 82 -10.71 -13.38 11.67
CA SER A 82 -11.40 -13.30 12.96
C SER A 82 -11.31 -14.58 13.81
N ASP A 83 -10.92 -15.71 13.23
CA ASP A 83 -10.67 -16.98 13.91
C ASP A 83 -9.30 -17.08 14.59
N ILE A 84 -8.40 -16.12 14.34
CA ILE A 84 -7.03 -16.11 14.87
C ILE A 84 -7.03 -15.44 16.25
N ASP A 85 -6.54 -16.15 17.26
CA ASP A 85 -6.39 -15.61 18.61
C ASP A 85 -5.20 -14.63 18.67
N VAL A 86 -5.49 -13.37 19.00
CA VAL A 86 -4.49 -12.30 19.09
C VAL A 86 -4.47 -11.75 20.52
N ASN A 87 -3.48 -12.20 21.29
CA ASN A 87 -3.28 -11.80 22.68
C ASN A 87 -2.05 -10.90 22.82
N ILE A 88 -2.22 -9.64 22.41
CA ILE A 88 -1.22 -8.58 22.49
C ILE A 88 -1.83 -7.31 23.08
N SER A 89 -0.99 -6.42 23.59
CA SER A 89 -1.38 -5.15 24.23
C SER A 89 -0.70 -3.92 23.62
N ILE A 90 0.04 -4.13 22.54
CA ILE A 90 0.83 -3.14 21.81
C ILE A 90 0.01 -2.49 20.70
N GLY A 91 0.26 -1.21 20.48
CA GLY A 91 -0.29 -0.44 19.37
C GLY A 91 0.79 0.10 18.45
N LEU A 92 0.37 0.74 17.35
CA LEU A 92 1.31 1.31 16.36
C LEU A 92 2.31 2.30 17.00
N GLY A 93 1.88 3.01 18.04
CA GLY A 93 2.71 3.95 18.79
C GLY A 93 3.94 3.31 19.47
N ASP A 94 3.88 2.03 19.83
CA ASP A 94 5.00 1.32 20.48
C ASP A 94 6.15 1.03 19.50
N TYR A 95 5.87 1.05 18.20
CA TYR A 95 6.84 0.88 17.12
C TYR A 95 7.37 2.21 16.57
N ALA A 96 6.69 3.32 16.85
CA ALA A 96 7.01 4.62 16.27
C ALA A 96 8.41 5.11 16.68
N ASN A 97 9.26 5.41 15.69
CA ASN A 97 10.65 5.82 15.86
C ASN A 97 11.50 4.85 16.70
N GLN A 98 11.10 3.58 16.79
CA GLN A 98 11.90 2.53 17.43
C GLN A 98 12.53 1.60 16.37
N PRO A 99 13.70 1.00 16.63
CA PRO A 99 14.21 -0.09 15.81
C PRO A 99 13.28 -1.30 15.90
N LEU A 100 12.92 -1.88 14.76
CA LEU A 100 12.15 -3.12 14.66
C LEU A 100 13.07 -4.27 14.26
N TYR A 101 13.00 -5.38 14.98
CA TYR A 101 13.81 -6.55 14.71
C TYR A 101 12.92 -7.74 14.31
N PHE A 102 13.41 -8.56 13.38
CA PHE A 102 12.73 -9.78 12.95
C PHE A 102 13.57 -11.01 13.22
N VAL A 103 12.96 -12.06 13.77
CA VAL A 103 13.55 -13.39 13.90
C VAL A 103 12.81 -14.33 12.95
N ASN A 104 13.57 -15.05 12.12
CA ASN A 104 13.05 -15.93 11.05
C ASN A 104 12.09 -15.21 10.09
N PRO A 105 12.46 -14.04 9.51
CA PRO A 105 11.56 -13.28 8.64
C PRO A 105 11.08 -14.13 7.45
N ASN A 106 9.78 -14.02 7.17
CA ASN A 106 9.10 -14.68 6.06
C ASN A 106 8.18 -13.68 5.33
N GLU A 107 7.18 -14.16 4.58
CA GLU A 107 6.22 -13.32 3.86
C GLU A 107 5.52 -12.30 4.78
N GLY A 108 5.20 -12.68 6.02
CA GLY A 108 4.59 -11.79 7.01
C GLY A 108 5.47 -10.60 7.39
N ALA A 109 6.80 -10.75 7.39
CA ALA A 109 7.70 -9.63 7.66
C ALA A 109 7.59 -8.53 6.60
N SER A 110 7.38 -8.92 5.33
CA SER A 110 7.19 -7.96 4.23
C SER A 110 5.87 -7.20 4.37
N GLU A 111 4.81 -7.88 4.82
CA GLU A 111 3.50 -7.28 5.07
C GLU A 111 3.54 -6.29 6.24
N ILE A 112 4.24 -6.62 7.32
CA ILE A 112 4.49 -5.68 8.42
C ILE A 112 5.27 -4.48 7.92
N LEU A 113 6.30 -4.66 7.09
CA LEU A 113 7.09 -3.54 6.57
C LEU A 113 6.35 -2.66 5.58
N ASN A 114 5.43 -3.22 4.77
CA ASN A 114 4.58 -2.43 3.88
C ASN A 114 3.67 -1.48 4.65
N ASN A 115 3.26 -1.86 5.87
CA ASN A 115 2.39 -1.06 6.73
C ASN A 115 3.17 -0.16 7.70
N PHE A 116 4.18 -0.71 8.37
CA PHE A 116 4.89 -0.05 9.48
C PHE A 116 6.21 0.59 9.05
N GLY A 117 6.71 0.31 7.85
CA GLY A 117 8.05 0.73 7.40
C GLY A 117 8.31 2.23 7.51
N ASN A 118 7.27 3.06 7.33
CA ASN A 118 7.38 4.52 7.46
C ASN A 118 7.30 5.03 8.91
N TYR A 119 6.90 4.17 9.86
CA TYR A 119 6.73 4.53 11.27
C TYR A 119 7.93 4.09 12.12
N VAL A 120 8.60 3.00 11.75
CA VAL A 120 9.78 2.49 12.47
C VAL A 120 11.03 3.30 12.13
N LEU A 121 11.98 3.38 13.07
CA LEU A 121 13.24 4.10 12.84
C LEU A 121 14.13 3.39 11.81
N ARG A 122 14.17 2.07 11.91
CA ARG A 122 14.88 1.14 11.02
C ARG A 122 14.37 -0.27 11.30
N TYR A 123 14.57 -1.16 10.35
CA TYR A 123 14.33 -2.59 10.55
C TYR A 123 15.60 -3.41 10.29
N GLN A 124 15.74 -4.55 10.96
CA GLN A 124 16.88 -5.45 10.78
C GLN A 124 16.49 -6.87 11.17
N GLU A 125 17.02 -7.87 10.46
CA GLU A 125 16.98 -9.25 10.96
C GLU A 125 17.86 -9.38 12.21
N ALA A 126 17.41 -10.19 13.16
CA ALA A 126 18.06 -10.44 14.43
C ALA A 126 17.92 -11.91 14.80
N CYS A 127 18.73 -12.31 15.77
CA CYS A 127 18.64 -13.63 16.37
C CYS A 127 18.15 -13.52 17.82
N LEU A 128 17.34 -14.48 18.27
CA LEU A 128 16.89 -14.52 19.66
C LEU A 128 18.04 -14.92 20.60
N VAL A 129 18.20 -14.19 21.70
CA VAL A 129 19.20 -14.55 22.74
C VAL A 129 18.95 -15.99 23.22
N ASN A 130 20.01 -16.78 23.31
CA ASN A 130 20.01 -18.21 23.65
C ASN A 130 19.45 -19.16 22.58
N SER A 131 19.18 -18.69 21.36
CA SER A 131 18.95 -19.54 20.19
C SER A 131 20.24 -19.75 19.38
N SER A 132 20.29 -20.78 18.55
CA SER A 132 21.37 -20.97 17.58
C SER A 132 21.25 -19.92 16.47
N CYS A 133 22.15 -18.94 16.47
CA CYS A 133 22.21 -17.89 15.44
C CYS A 133 23.10 -18.34 14.28
N ASP A 134 22.53 -18.39 13.09
CA ASP A 134 23.31 -18.57 11.87
C ASP A 134 23.72 -17.20 11.32
N GLY A 135 25.03 -16.97 11.22
CA GLY A 135 25.60 -15.74 10.64
C GLY A 135 25.92 -14.64 11.66
N ASP A 136 26.17 -13.43 11.13
CA ASP A 136 26.58 -12.25 11.91
C ASP A 136 25.36 -11.35 12.23
N LEU A 137 24.31 -11.98 12.77
CA LEU A 137 23.08 -11.30 13.16
C LEU A 137 23.19 -10.76 14.60
N PRO A 138 22.64 -9.57 14.90
CA PRO A 138 22.62 -9.08 16.27
C PRO A 138 21.72 -9.97 17.14
N ALA A 139 22.25 -10.43 18.27
CA ALA A 139 21.45 -11.13 19.28
C ALA A 139 20.55 -10.12 20.03
N LYS A 140 19.26 -10.41 20.13
CA LYS A 140 18.23 -9.56 20.75
C LYS A 140 17.32 -10.37 21.67
N GLY A 141 16.96 -9.76 22.80
CA GLY A 141 15.98 -10.28 23.74
C GLY A 141 14.63 -9.59 23.57
N CYS A 142 13.67 -9.96 24.43
CA CYS A 142 12.35 -9.35 24.50
C CYS A 142 12.31 -7.99 25.24
N ASP A 143 13.48 -7.43 25.53
CA ASP A 143 13.69 -6.04 25.92
C ASP A 143 13.75 -5.09 24.72
N SER A 144 13.78 -5.64 23.50
CA SER A 144 13.75 -4.92 22.23
C SER A 144 12.45 -5.23 21.48
N ASN A 145 12.02 -4.34 20.58
CA ASN A 145 10.88 -4.59 19.69
C ASN A 145 11.24 -5.70 18.68
N LEU A 146 10.82 -6.92 18.98
CA LEU A 146 11.21 -8.14 18.27
C LEU A 146 9.95 -8.86 17.79
N ILE A 147 9.85 -9.13 16.49
CA ILE A 147 8.79 -9.94 15.90
C ILE A 147 9.40 -11.27 15.49
N ILE A 148 8.83 -12.36 16.00
CA ILE A 148 9.35 -13.71 15.88
C ILE A 148 8.33 -14.52 15.09
N PHE A 149 8.74 -15.07 13.95
CA PHE A 149 7.91 -15.98 13.18
C PHE A 149 8.24 -17.42 13.51
N GLU A 150 7.21 -18.21 13.80
CA GLU A 150 7.31 -19.63 14.11
C GLU A 150 6.35 -20.45 13.24
N SER A 151 6.80 -21.62 12.81
CA SER A 151 5.91 -22.58 12.16
C SER A 151 5.05 -23.29 13.20
N GLY A 152 3.77 -23.46 12.92
CA GLY A 152 2.84 -24.20 13.78
C GLY A 152 1.59 -24.63 13.03
N ASP A 153 0.83 -25.56 13.61
CA ASP A 153 -0.41 -26.09 13.02
C ASP A 153 -1.62 -25.17 13.27
N SER A 154 -1.47 -24.20 14.17
CA SER A 154 -2.50 -23.23 14.55
C SER A 154 -2.02 -21.80 14.31
N ASN A 155 -2.94 -20.93 13.88
CA ASN A 155 -2.68 -19.51 13.72
C ASN A 155 -2.93 -18.78 15.05
N ILE A 156 -1.87 -18.27 15.66
CA ILE A 156 -1.94 -17.56 16.95
C ILE A 156 -0.94 -16.42 16.94
N VAL A 157 -1.33 -15.28 17.49
CA VAL A 157 -0.45 -14.15 17.76
C VAL A 157 -0.44 -13.89 19.25
N TYR A 158 0.73 -13.86 19.86
CA TYR A 158 0.85 -13.58 21.29
C TYR A 158 2.07 -12.74 21.62
N GLN A 159 1.99 -12.04 22.74
CA GLN A 159 3.04 -11.18 23.24
C GLN A 159 3.72 -11.77 24.47
N ASN A 160 5.04 -11.63 24.55
CA ASN A 160 5.81 -11.81 25.77
C ASN A 160 6.78 -10.63 25.91
N GLU A 161 6.54 -9.76 26.91
CA GLU A 161 7.27 -8.49 27.04
C GLU A 161 7.19 -7.67 25.73
N SER A 162 8.31 -7.24 25.13
CA SER A 162 8.31 -6.54 23.83
C SER A 162 8.44 -7.49 22.62
N CYS A 163 8.46 -8.81 22.83
CA CYS A 163 8.40 -9.78 21.76
C CYS A 163 6.96 -10.05 21.32
N VAL A 164 6.75 -10.10 20.01
CA VAL A 164 5.53 -10.61 19.39
C VAL A 164 5.86 -11.89 18.65
N PHE A 165 5.07 -12.92 18.92
CA PHE A 165 5.18 -14.22 18.26
C PHE A 165 4.02 -14.34 17.28
N ILE A 166 4.34 -14.62 16.01
CA ILE A 166 3.38 -14.88 14.94
C ILE A 166 3.58 -16.33 14.52
N VAL A 167 2.62 -17.18 14.87
CA VAL A 167 2.70 -18.63 14.68
C VAL A 167 1.72 -19.08 13.61
N GLY A 168 2.16 -19.99 12.73
CA GLY A 168 1.31 -20.65 11.73
C GLY A 168 1.39 -20.02 10.34
N ASP A 169 0.23 -19.74 9.73
CA ASP A 169 0.13 -19.02 8.45
C ASP A 169 0.59 -17.58 8.64
N ALA A 170 1.80 -17.30 8.17
CA ALA A 170 2.47 -16.03 8.38
C ALA A 170 1.69 -14.84 7.84
N VAL A 171 0.97 -14.98 6.72
CA VAL A 171 0.23 -13.88 6.09
C VAL A 171 -1.05 -13.61 6.88
N ARG A 172 -1.88 -14.65 7.07
CA ARG A 172 -3.16 -14.47 7.80
C ARG A 172 -2.95 -14.02 9.24
N ALA A 173 -1.97 -14.59 9.94
CA ALA A 173 -1.65 -14.21 11.31
C ALA A 173 -1.04 -12.79 11.38
N THR A 174 -0.29 -12.37 10.36
CA THR A 174 0.21 -10.98 10.27
C THR A 174 -0.93 -9.99 10.06
N ASP A 175 -1.88 -10.27 9.17
CA ASP A 175 -3.05 -9.40 9.00
C ASP A 175 -3.83 -9.26 10.31
N ALA A 176 -4.08 -10.36 11.03
CA ALA A 176 -4.73 -10.33 12.34
C ALA A 176 -3.94 -9.48 13.36
N PHE A 177 -2.60 -9.63 13.38
CA PHE A 177 -1.71 -8.80 14.19
C PHE A 177 -1.84 -7.31 13.83
N LEU A 178 -1.78 -6.96 12.54
CA LEU A 178 -1.86 -5.58 12.08
C LEU A 178 -3.20 -4.95 12.43
N TYR A 179 -4.31 -5.65 12.24
CA TYR A 179 -5.64 -5.18 12.63
C TYR A 179 -5.74 -4.87 14.13
N ASN A 180 -5.21 -5.75 14.98
CA ASN A 180 -5.18 -5.51 16.42
C ASN A 180 -4.33 -4.27 16.78
N VAL A 181 -3.14 -4.15 16.20
CA VAL A 181 -2.22 -3.02 16.43
C VAL A 181 -2.80 -1.68 15.95
N LEU A 182 -3.64 -1.71 14.90
CA LEU A 182 -4.32 -0.56 14.32
C LEU A 182 -5.68 -0.26 14.97
N GLY A 183 -6.16 -1.13 15.88
CA GLY A 183 -7.44 -0.97 16.58
C GLY A 183 -8.67 -1.24 15.71
N VAL A 184 -8.55 -2.17 14.75
CA VAL A 184 -9.65 -2.66 13.91
C VAL A 184 -10.02 -4.08 14.36
N ASN A 185 -10.99 -4.20 15.26
CA ASN A 185 -11.35 -5.46 15.91
C ASN A 185 -12.78 -5.46 16.47
#